data_AF-A0A1I0PPT6-F1
#
_entry.id   AF-A0A1I0PPT6-F1
#
_cell.length_a   1.000
_cell.length_b   1.000
_cell.length_c   1.000
_cell.angle_alpha   90.00
_cell.angle_beta   90.00
_cell.angle_gamma   90.00
#
_symmetry.space_group_name_H-M   'P 1'
#
loop_
_entity.id
_entity.type
_entity.pdbx_description
1 polymer ?
#
loop_
_entity_poly.entity_id
_entity_poly.type
_entity_poly.pdbx_seq_one_letter_code
_entity_poly.pdbx_strand_id
1 'polypeptide(L)'
;MAGELDTLDQLIKQSKASGDPTMEKAAEVAKGNPELKDIHKQLEKIELTLHAMWIMMNNKGYTDAEFDQAMTDAIEFTKRKDFQLKGIRCPSCGKNAQLSNYYKIKCIYCGSEAVMHPYEVYNMLPEEEAPAAVEAPVAEEVAAEPVDPAFQTFEPYDVSKDLNFDEL
;
A
#
# COMPACT_ATOMS: atom_id res chain seq x y z
N MET A 1 -11.48 11.48 5.65
CA MET A 1 -10.67 12.35 6.53
C MET A 1 -11.51 12.91 7.67
N ALA A 2 -12.10 12.02 8.48
CA ALA A 2 -12.77 12.38 9.74
C ALA A 2 -12.28 11.50 10.91
N GLY A 3 -11.30 10.61 10.68
CA GLY A 3 -10.82 9.64 11.67
C GLY A 3 -9.63 10.10 12.52
N GLU A 4 -8.89 11.13 12.11
CA GLU A 4 -7.74 11.67 12.87
C GLU A 4 -8.15 12.45 14.12
N LEU A 5 -9.37 13.00 14.15
CA LEU A 5 -9.92 13.58 15.37
C LEU A 5 -10.28 12.49 16.39
N ASP A 6 -10.60 11.28 15.92
CA ASP A 6 -11.14 10.21 16.76
C ASP A 6 -10.06 9.50 17.60
N THR A 7 -8.82 9.34 17.12
CA THR A 7 -7.73 8.72 17.92
C THR A 7 -7.25 9.65 19.02
N LEU A 8 -7.13 10.94 18.72
CA LEU A 8 -6.75 11.97 19.68
C LEU A 8 -7.86 12.21 20.71
N ASP A 9 -9.13 12.25 20.28
CA ASP A 9 -10.26 12.33 21.20
C ASP A 9 -10.50 11.03 21.99
N GLN A 10 -10.10 9.86 21.47
CA GLN A 10 -10.10 8.59 22.22
C GLN A 10 -9.00 8.54 23.28
N LEU A 11 -7.78 9.03 22.98
CA LEU A 11 -6.72 9.17 23.96
C LEU A 11 -7.10 10.18 25.06
N ILE A 12 -7.79 11.26 24.70
CA ILE A 12 -8.35 12.23 25.64
C ILE A 12 -9.47 11.61 26.48
N LYS A 13 -10.31 10.76 25.88
CA LYS A 13 -11.33 10.01 26.63
C LYS A 13 -10.70 9.01 27.59
N GLN A 14 -9.64 8.32 27.19
CA GLN A 14 -8.93 7.37 28.05
C GLN A 14 -8.16 8.07 29.17
N SER A 15 -7.53 9.22 28.91
CA SER A 15 -6.85 9.99 29.97
C SER A 15 -7.85 10.54 31.00
N LYS A 16 -9.03 10.99 30.54
CA LYS A 16 -10.12 11.39 31.45
C LYS A 16 -10.69 10.23 32.25
N ALA A 17 -10.64 9.02 31.71
CA ALA A 17 -11.12 7.82 32.39
C ALA A 17 -10.11 7.25 33.43
N SER A 18 -8.80 7.45 33.23
CA SER A 18 -7.78 6.96 34.17
C SER A 18 -7.63 7.83 35.41
N GLY A 19 -8.15 9.06 35.40
CA GLY A 19 -8.07 9.99 36.54
C GLY A 19 -6.65 10.43 36.90
N ASP A 20 -5.67 10.13 36.03
CA ASP A 20 -4.26 10.37 36.27
C ASP A 20 -3.89 11.78 35.76
N PRO A 21 -3.63 12.75 36.66
CA PRO A 21 -3.52 14.17 36.31
C PRO A 21 -2.32 14.49 35.39
N THR A 22 -1.37 13.56 35.28
CA THR A 22 -0.21 13.62 34.37
C THR A 22 -0.61 13.40 32.90
N MET A 23 -1.54 12.49 32.64
CA MET A 23 -2.02 12.18 31.28
C MET A 23 -2.95 13.27 30.73
N GLU A 24 -3.73 13.90 31.60
CA GLU A 24 -4.63 15.00 31.21
C GLU A 24 -3.83 16.24 30.76
N LYS A 25 -2.75 16.59 31.48
CA LYS A 25 -1.83 17.65 31.08
C LYS A 25 -1.10 17.33 29.77
N ALA A 26 -0.68 16.08 29.56
CA ALA A 26 -0.03 15.68 28.31
C ALA A 26 -0.96 15.83 27.10
N ALA A 27 -2.26 15.55 27.27
CA ALA A 27 -3.25 15.68 26.21
C ALA A 27 -3.60 17.15 25.89
N GLU A 28 -3.65 18.03 26.91
CA GLU A 28 -3.78 19.48 26.69
C GLU A 28 -2.56 20.06 25.97
N VAL A 29 -1.34 19.65 26.35
CA VAL A 29 -0.10 20.06 25.67
C VAL A 29 -0.07 19.59 24.21
N ALA A 30 -0.55 18.36 23.94
CA ALA A 30 -0.68 17.83 22.58
C ALA A 30 -1.73 18.57 21.73
N LYS A 31 -2.81 19.07 22.36
CA LYS A 31 -3.81 19.92 21.67
C LYS A 31 -3.27 21.32 21.34
N GLY A 32 -2.42 21.87 22.21
CA GLY A 32 -1.90 23.22 22.11
C GLY A 32 -0.69 23.42 21.19
N ASN A 33 0.14 22.39 20.98
CA ASN A 33 1.39 22.55 20.23
C ASN A 33 1.25 22.11 18.76
N PRO A 34 1.28 23.05 17.77
CA PRO A 34 1.23 22.71 16.36
C PRO A 34 2.45 21.90 15.89
N GLU A 35 3.61 22.07 16.52
CA GLU A 35 4.83 21.35 16.16
C GLU A 35 4.70 19.85 16.42
N LEU A 36 4.00 19.45 17.49
CA LEU A 36 3.73 18.03 17.78
C LEU A 36 2.84 17.39 16.71
N LYS A 37 1.88 18.14 16.15
CA LYS A 37 1.03 17.63 15.06
C LYS A 37 1.83 17.46 13.77
N ASP A 38 2.74 18.37 13.48
CA ASP A 38 3.58 18.27 12.30
C ASP A 38 4.60 17.14 12.43
N ILE A 39 5.20 16.94 13.61
CA ILE A 39 6.06 15.78 13.90
C ILE A 39 5.28 14.48 13.73
N HIS A 40 4.04 14.40 14.22
CA HIS A 40 3.23 13.19 14.07
C HIS A 40 2.94 12.87 12.61
N LYS A 41 2.61 13.87 11.79
CA LYS A 41 2.43 13.70 10.34
C LYS A 41 3.70 13.25 9.64
N GLN A 42 4.86 13.78 10.05
CA GLN A 42 6.15 13.34 9.52
C GLN A 42 6.43 11.88 9.87
N LEU A 43 6.08 11.47 11.10
CA LEU A 43 6.25 10.10 11.58
C LEU A 43 5.39 9.12 10.79
N GLU A 44 4.11 9.45 10.57
CA GLU A 44 3.20 8.67 9.72
C GLU A 44 3.70 8.54 8.27
N LYS A 45 4.25 9.64 7.72
CA LYS A 45 4.85 9.61 6.39
C LYS A 45 6.03 8.64 6.35
N ILE A 46 6.91 8.68 7.35
CA ILE A 46 8.06 7.77 7.46
C ILE A 46 7.59 6.31 7.54
N GLU A 47 6.61 6.00 8.39
CA GLU A 47 6.04 4.65 8.51
C GLU A 47 5.49 4.12 7.18
N LEU A 48 4.75 4.95 6.43
CA LEU A 48 4.24 4.61 5.10
C LEU A 48 5.35 4.28 4.10
N THR A 49 6.41 5.10 4.05
CA THR A 49 7.59 4.82 3.22
C THR A 49 8.29 3.53 3.62
N LEU A 50 8.44 3.27 4.91
CA LEU A 50 9.06 2.04 5.42
C LEU A 50 8.25 0.80 5.06
N HIS A 51 6.92 0.90 5.10
CA HIS A 51 6.03 -0.18 4.70
C HIS A 51 6.08 -0.43 3.18
N ALA A 52 6.10 0.63 2.37
CA ALA A 52 6.29 0.51 0.93
C ALA A 52 7.64 -0.15 0.61
N MET A 53 8.71 0.31 1.26
CA MET A 53 10.06 -0.23 1.11
C MET A 53 10.14 -1.70 1.54
N TRP A 54 9.44 -2.08 2.61
CA TRP A 54 9.33 -3.48 3.02
C TRP A 54 8.63 -4.35 1.97
N ILE A 55 7.48 -3.89 1.44
CA ILE A 55 6.75 -4.60 0.38
C ILE A 55 7.64 -4.76 -0.87
N MET A 56 8.42 -3.73 -1.21
CA MET A 56 9.36 -3.78 -2.33
C MET A 56 10.49 -4.79 -2.10
N MET A 57 11.15 -4.75 -0.94
CA MET A 57 12.26 -5.68 -0.62
C MET A 57 11.81 -7.14 -0.58
N ASN A 58 10.55 -7.40 -0.21
CA ASN A 58 10.04 -8.77 -0.09
C ASN A 58 9.72 -9.43 -1.44
N ASN A 59 9.54 -8.65 -2.52
CA ASN A 59 8.94 -9.14 -3.75
C ASN A 59 9.92 -9.40 -4.91
N LYS A 60 11.00 -8.63 -5.08
CA LYS A 60 12.13 -8.83 -6.04
C LYS A 60 13.08 -7.61 -5.91
N GLY A 61 14.36 -7.72 -6.29
CA GLY A 61 15.22 -6.52 -6.33
C GLY A 61 14.70 -5.53 -7.39
N TYR A 62 14.37 -4.30 -6.98
CA TYR A 62 13.71 -3.30 -7.82
C TYR A 62 14.65 -2.15 -8.21
N THR A 63 14.33 -1.52 -9.33
CA THR A 63 14.97 -0.30 -9.86
C THR A 63 14.33 0.97 -9.28
N ASP A 64 15.06 2.10 -9.25
CA ASP A 64 14.57 3.37 -8.69
C ASP A 64 13.26 3.86 -9.37
N ALA A 65 13.08 3.57 -10.65
CA ALA A 65 11.85 3.92 -11.37
C ALA A 65 10.61 3.17 -10.83
N GLU A 66 10.79 1.92 -10.40
CA GLU A 66 9.72 1.12 -9.81
C GLU A 66 9.41 1.58 -8.37
N PHE A 67 10.41 2.12 -7.66
CA PHE A 67 10.22 2.76 -6.36
C PHE A 67 9.36 4.03 -6.45
N ASP A 68 9.66 4.91 -7.40
CA ASP A 68 8.90 6.15 -7.61
C ASP A 68 7.46 5.87 -8.04
N GLN A 69 7.27 4.87 -8.89
CA GLN A 69 5.94 4.37 -9.26
C GLN A 69 5.18 3.87 -8.02
N ALA A 70 5.80 3.02 -7.19
CA ALA A 70 5.20 2.49 -5.98
C ALA A 70 4.87 3.58 -4.93
N MET A 71 5.71 4.61 -4.79
CA MET A 71 5.40 5.77 -3.95
C MET A 71 4.19 6.54 -4.48
N THR A 72 4.10 6.73 -5.80
CA THR A 72 2.99 7.43 -6.44
C THR A 72 1.69 6.65 -6.24
N ASP A 73 1.73 5.34 -6.45
CA ASP A 73 0.59 4.45 -6.22
C ASP A 73 0.16 4.45 -4.74
N ALA A 74 1.09 4.39 -3.79
CA ALA A 74 0.78 4.48 -2.36
C ALA A 74 0.10 5.82 -2.01
N ILE A 75 0.57 6.93 -2.60
CA ILE A 75 -0.07 8.24 -2.45
C ILE A 75 -1.48 8.24 -3.08
N GLU A 76 -1.66 7.64 -4.26
CA GLU A 76 -2.99 7.51 -4.86
C GLU A 76 -3.94 6.66 -4.04
N PHE A 77 -3.48 5.53 -3.48
CA PHE A 77 -4.27 4.69 -2.58
C PHE A 77 -4.76 5.46 -1.36
N THR A 78 -3.94 6.35 -0.79
CA THR A 78 -4.39 7.21 0.32
C THR A 78 -5.41 8.28 -0.10
N LYS A 79 -5.40 8.71 -1.37
CA LYS A 79 -6.32 9.72 -1.91
C LYS A 79 -7.67 9.14 -2.37
N ARG A 80 -7.70 7.87 -2.81
CA ARG A 80 -8.95 7.19 -3.22
C ARG A 80 -9.85 7.00 -2.00
N LYS A 81 -10.88 7.83 -1.86
CA LYS A 81 -11.91 7.73 -0.81
C LYS A 81 -12.98 6.66 -1.12
N ASP A 82 -12.89 6.04 -2.29
CA ASP A 82 -13.87 5.11 -2.79
C ASP A 82 -13.58 3.68 -2.32
N PHE A 83 -13.56 3.45 -1.01
CA PHE A 83 -13.57 2.09 -0.42
C PHE A 83 -14.96 1.44 -0.49
N GLN A 84 -15.73 1.73 -1.55
CA GLN A 84 -16.86 0.89 -1.91
C GLN A 84 -16.32 -0.35 -2.60
N LEU A 85 -15.69 -1.24 -1.81
CA LEU A 85 -15.42 -2.60 -2.25
C LEU A 85 -16.78 -3.26 -2.52
N LYS A 86 -17.16 -3.31 -3.80
CA LYS A 86 -18.31 -4.07 -4.28
C LYS A 86 -18.01 -5.56 -4.01
N GLY A 87 -18.44 -6.07 -2.86
CA GLY A 87 -18.27 -7.48 -2.54
C GLY A 87 -18.36 -7.81 -1.05
N ILE A 88 -17.95 -6.89 -0.17
CA ILE A 88 -17.92 -7.17 1.27
C ILE A 88 -19.32 -7.06 1.86
N ARG A 89 -19.90 -8.20 2.24
CA ARG A 89 -21.20 -8.27 2.91
C ARG A 89 -21.03 -8.26 4.42
N CYS A 90 -21.84 -7.44 5.08
CA CYS A 90 -21.92 -7.41 6.53
C CYS A 90 -22.36 -8.78 7.08
N PRO A 91 -21.64 -9.38 8.04
CA PRO A 91 -22.05 -10.66 8.63
C PRO A 91 -23.37 -10.57 9.39
N SER A 92 -23.71 -9.38 9.92
CA SER A 92 -24.92 -9.17 10.71
C SER A 92 -26.18 -8.97 9.86
N CYS A 93 -26.09 -8.28 8.72
CA CYS A 93 -27.26 -7.88 7.93
C CYS A 93 -27.19 -8.23 6.44
N GLY A 94 -26.07 -8.78 5.95
CA GLY A 94 -25.88 -9.20 4.56
C GLY A 94 -25.77 -8.07 3.53
N LYS A 95 -25.91 -6.80 3.93
CA LYS A 95 -25.76 -5.64 3.04
C LYS A 95 -24.29 -5.29 2.84
N ASN A 96 -24.00 -4.58 1.75
CA ASN A 96 -22.64 -4.11 1.47
C ASN A 96 -22.13 -3.24 2.63
N ALA A 97 -20.94 -3.55 3.09
CA ALA A 97 -20.28 -2.86 4.18
C ALA A 97 -19.07 -2.10 3.65
N GLN A 98 -18.75 -0.98 4.29
CA GLN A 98 -17.63 -0.15 3.90
C GLN A 98 -16.39 -0.57 4.70
N LEU A 99 -15.25 -0.67 4.02
CA LEU A 99 -13.98 -0.84 4.70
C LEU A 99 -13.65 0.46 5.43
N SER A 100 -13.53 0.41 6.76
CA SER A 100 -13.13 1.58 7.55
C SER A 100 -11.60 1.63 7.72
N ASN A 101 -10.96 0.46 7.75
CA ASN A 101 -9.51 0.24 7.82
C ASN A 101 -9.18 -1.12 7.18
N TYR A 102 -7.90 -1.39 6.90
CA TYR A 102 -7.42 -2.64 6.27
C TYR A 102 -7.98 -3.95 6.88
N TYR A 103 -8.41 -3.94 8.14
CA TYR A 103 -8.91 -5.10 8.89
C TYR A 103 -10.27 -4.84 9.57
N LYS A 104 -10.84 -3.64 9.46
CA LYS A 104 -12.14 -3.30 10.09
C LYS A 104 -13.16 -2.91 9.05
N ILE A 105 -14.29 -3.59 9.09
CA ILE A 105 -15.45 -3.32 8.25
C ILE A 105 -16.53 -2.70 9.12
N LYS A 106 -17.06 -1.58 8.66
CA LYS A 106 -18.19 -0.91 9.30
C LYS A 106 -19.38 -0.96 8.36
N CYS A 107 -20.46 -1.60 8.81
CA CYS A 107 -21.68 -1.59 8.03
C CYS A 107 -22.40 -0.26 8.19
N ILE A 108 -22.65 0.44 7.08
CA ILE A 108 -23.40 1.72 7.07
C ILE A 108 -24.85 1.52 7.53
N TYR A 109 -25.42 0.34 7.29
CA TYR A 109 -26.84 0.08 7.52
C TYR A 109 -27.19 -0.35 8.94
N CYS A 110 -26.44 -1.29 9.52
CA CYS A 110 -26.71 -1.78 10.88
C CYS A 110 -25.72 -1.24 11.92
N GLY A 111 -24.68 -0.53 11.49
CA GLY A 111 -23.64 0.01 12.38
C GLY A 111 -22.71 -1.04 12.97
N SER A 112 -22.89 -2.34 12.70
CA SER A 112 -22.03 -3.39 13.24
C SER A 112 -20.62 -3.28 12.67
N GLU A 113 -19.64 -3.36 13.55
CA GLU A 113 -18.22 -3.40 13.21
C GLU A 113 -17.74 -4.84 13.31
N ALA A 114 -17.07 -5.33 12.26
CA ALA A 114 -16.48 -6.65 12.22
C ALA A 114 -14.99 -6.52 11.90
N VAL A 115 -14.17 -7.29 12.60
CA VAL A 115 -12.75 -7.45 12.29
C VAL A 115 -12.64 -8.62 11.32
N MET A 116 -12.13 -8.38 10.12
CA MET A 116 -11.85 -9.44 9.15
C MET A 116 -10.36 -9.76 9.14
N HIS A 117 -10.04 -11.01 8.79
CA HIS A 117 -8.66 -11.44 8.68
C HIS A 117 -8.01 -10.75 7.46
N PRO A 118 -6.77 -10.24 7.55
CA PRO A 118 -6.14 -9.46 6.47
C PRO A 118 -6.12 -10.16 5.11
N TYR A 119 -6.00 -11.49 5.11
CA TYR A 119 -5.94 -12.31 3.90
C TYR A 119 -7.30 -12.60 3.27
N GLU A 120 -8.41 -12.46 3.99
CA GLU A 120 -9.75 -12.68 3.44
C GLU A 120 -10.22 -11.51 2.56
N VAL A 121 -9.66 -10.31 2.78
CA VAL A 121 -9.96 -9.13 1.98
C VAL A 121 -9.50 -9.33 0.53
N TYR A 122 -8.32 -9.93 0.34
CA TYR A 122 -7.75 -10.18 -0.99
C TYR A 122 -8.51 -11.25 -1.79
N ASN A 123 -9.11 -12.24 -1.12
CA ASN A 123 -9.96 -13.24 -1.77
C ASN A 123 -11.32 -12.69 -2.24
N MET A 124 -11.72 -11.50 -1.79
CA MET A 124 -12.98 -10.85 -2.18
C MET A 124 -12.79 -9.72 -3.19
N LEU A 125 -11.55 -9.39 -3.57
CA LEU A 125 -11.38 -8.57 -4.77
C LEU A 125 -11.85 -9.43 -5.95
N PRO A 126 -12.75 -8.91 -6.81
CA PRO A 126 -13.02 -9.59 -8.07
C PRO A 126 -11.67 -9.76 -8.75
N GLU A 127 -11.30 -11.01 -9.08
CA GLU A 127 -10.19 -11.26 -10.01
C GLU A 127 -10.43 -10.29 -11.16
N GLU A 128 -9.49 -9.37 -11.38
CA GLU A 128 -9.53 -8.53 -12.57
C GLU A 128 -9.69 -9.51 -13.72
N GLU A 129 -10.86 -9.49 -14.37
CA GLU A 129 -11.10 -10.25 -15.59
C GLU A 129 -9.95 -9.86 -16.50
N ALA A 130 -8.98 -10.79 -16.64
CA ALA A 130 -7.84 -10.59 -17.49
C ALA A 130 -8.38 -10.05 -18.80
N PRO A 131 -7.92 -8.86 -19.26
CA PRO A 131 -8.54 -8.15 -20.35
C PRO A 131 -8.77 -9.16 -21.46
N ALA A 132 -10.06 -9.36 -21.80
CA ALA A 132 -10.49 -10.35 -22.78
C ALA A 132 -9.50 -10.28 -23.93
N ALA A 133 -8.75 -11.37 -24.14
CA ALA A 133 -7.68 -11.43 -25.10
C ALA A 133 -8.20 -10.79 -26.38
N VAL A 134 -7.75 -9.57 -26.66
CA VAL A 134 -8.14 -8.85 -27.85
C VAL A 134 -7.58 -9.72 -28.95
N GLU A 135 -8.46 -10.46 -29.63
CA GLU A 135 -8.11 -11.22 -30.81
C GLU A 135 -7.42 -10.23 -31.74
N ALA A 136 -6.09 -10.29 -31.76
CA ALA A 136 -5.29 -9.50 -32.67
C ALA A 136 -5.84 -9.81 -34.07
N PRO A 137 -6.16 -8.79 -34.89
CA PRO A 137 -6.51 -9.05 -36.27
C PRO A 137 -5.36 -9.86 -36.86
N VAL A 138 -5.72 -11.03 -37.40
CA VAL A 138 -4.80 -11.95 -38.08
C VAL A 138 -4.15 -11.16 -39.21
N ALA A 139 -3.01 -10.55 -38.91
CA ALA A 139 -2.13 -9.96 -39.88
C ALA A 139 -1.45 -11.14 -40.56
N GLU A 140 -1.86 -11.35 -41.81
CA GLU A 140 -1.29 -12.26 -42.79
C GLU A 140 0.24 -12.30 -42.64
N GLU A 141 0.74 -13.43 -42.13
CA GLU A 141 2.17 -13.73 -41.98
C GLU A 141 2.84 -13.66 -43.36
N VAL A 142 3.53 -12.55 -43.61
CA VAL A 142 4.64 -12.56 -44.54
C VAL A 142 5.75 -13.33 -43.85
N ALA A 143 5.97 -14.56 -44.31
CA ALA A 143 7.00 -15.48 -43.84
C ALA A 143 8.37 -14.77 -43.79
N ALA A 144 8.77 -14.34 -42.60
CA ALA A 144 10.14 -13.96 -42.32
C ALA A 144 10.94 -15.25 -42.13
N GLU A 145 12.00 -15.39 -42.92
CA GLU A 145 12.93 -16.51 -42.88
C GLU A 145 13.45 -16.76 -41.45
N PRO A 146 13.65 -18.03 -41.05
CA PRO A 146 14.21 -18.36 -39.74
C PRO A 146 15.63 -17.80 -39.65
N VAL A 147 15.77 -16.70 -38.89
CA VAL A 147 17.08 -16.22 -38.45
C VAL A 147 17.59 -17.24 -37.44
N ASP A 148 18.55 -18.04 -37.89
CA ASP A 148 19.30 -18.99 -37.08
C ASP A 148 19.76 -18.28 -35.80
N PRO A 149 19.39 -18.73 -34.59
CA PRO A 149 19.89 -18.16 -33.36
C PRO A 149 21.37 -18.53 -33.25
N ALA A 150 22.20 -17.72 -33.91
CA ALA A 150 23.63 -17.75 -33.77
C ALA A 150 23.93 -17.77 -32.28
N PHE A 151 24.50 -18.90 -31.84
CA PHE A 151 25.06 -19.11 -30.53
C PHE A 151 25.80 -17.84 -30.10
N GLN A 152 25.17 -17.02 -29.26
CA GLN A 152 25.86 -16.00 -28.51
C GLN A 152 26.68 -16.77 -27.49
N THR A 153 27.90 -17.13 -27.88
CA THR A 153 28.91 -17.67 -26.97
C THR A 153 29.12 -16.60 -25.91
N PHE A 154 28.55 -16.83 -24.73
CA PHE A 154 28.83 -16.06 -23.53
C PHE A 154 30.32 -16.17 -23.26
N GLU A 155 31.09 -15.14 -23.63
CA GLU A 155 32.44 -15.00 -23.12
C GLU A 155 32.34 -14.76 -21.61
N PRO A 156 33.05 -15.52 -20.77
CA PRO A 156 33.01 -15.34 -19.33
C PRO A 156 33.44 -13.91 -18.97
N TYR A 157 32.62 -13.24 -18.16
CA TYR A 157 32.83 -11.85 -17.76
C TYR A 157 34.20 -11.68 -17.08
N ASP A 158 35.07 -10.90 -17.70
CA ASP A 158 36.43 -10.63 -17.22
C ASP A 158 36.46 -9.34 -16.39
N VAL A 159 36.44 -9.51 -15.06
CA VAL A 159 36.42 -8.43 -14.05
C VAL A 159 37.69 -7.57 -14.09
N SER A 160 38.77 -8.07 -14.70
CA SER A 160 40.04 -7.31 -14.77
C SER A 160 39.93 -6.03 -15.60
N LYS A 161 39.03 -6.00 -16.59
CA LYS A 161 38.80 -4.83 -17.45
C LYS A 161 38.05 -3.68 -16.78
N ASP A 162 37.25 -3.97 -15.76
CA ASP A 162 36.42 -2.95 -15.09
C ASP A 162 37.16 -2.20 -13.98
N LEU A 163 38.26 -2.76 -13.47
CA LEU A 163 38.89 -2.29 -12.25
C LEU A 163 40.18 -1.49 -12.48
N ASN A 164 40.53 -1.15 -13.73
CA ASN A 164 41.68 -0.30 -14.11
C ASN A 164 42.96 -0.56 -13.28
N PHE A 165 43.29 -1.84 -13.05
CA PHE A 165 44.46 -2.21 -12.25
C PHE A 165 45.82 -1.86 -12.92
N ASP A 166 45.80 -1.40 -14.18
CA ASP A 166 46.99 -1.08 -14.95
C ASP A 166 47.60 0.31 -14.65
N GLU A 167 47.00 1.12 -13.77
CA GLU A 167 47.48 2.47 -13.44
C GLU A 167 48.31 2.59 -12.13
N LEU A 168 48.86 1.48 -11.59
CA LEU A 168 49.64 1.47 -10.33
C LEU A 168 51.11 1.05 -10.48
#